data_AF-A0A268BTB3-F1
#
_entry.id   AF-A0A268BTB3-F1
#
_cell.length_a   1.000
_cell.length_b   1.000
_cell.length_c   1.000
_cell.angle_alpha   90.00
_cell.angle_beta   90.00
_cell.angle_gamma   90.00
#
_symmetry.space_group_name_H-M   'P 1'
#
loop_
_entity.id
_entity.type
_entity.pdbx_description
1 polymer ?
#
loop_
_entity_poly.entity_id
_entity_poly.type
_entity_poly.pdbx_seq_one_letter_code
_entity_poly.pdbx_strand_id
1 'polypeptide(L)'
;MNIWKEEYRLDKSKQKAANEVAEKMYDAQNHDSSNPVDKGISITHEQVTDTYTEGTVDGKIDNVEKDGSLTNGKDREIPREGF
;
A
#
# COMPACT_ATOMS: atom_id res chain seq x y z
N MET A 1 15.13 -38.47 -10.35
CA MET A 1 14.46 -37.21 -9.93
C MET A 1 13.79 -37.49 -8.59
N ASN A 2 14.14 -36.76 -7.51
CA ASN A 2 13.65 -37.04 -6.15
C ASN A 2 12.47 -36.14 -5.79
N ILE A 3 11.25 -36.64 -6.00
CA ILE A 3 9.98 -35.94 -5.79
C ILE A 3 9.89 -35.33 -4.37
N TRP A 4 10.32 -36.08 -3.35
CA TRP A 4 10.33 -35.64 -1.94
C TRP A 4 11.19 -34.39 -1.68
N LYS A 5 12.29 -34.20 -2.41
CA LYS A 5 13.12 -32.99 -2.26
C LYS A 5 12.42 -31.77 -2.86
N GLU A 6 11.66 -31.95 -3.93
CA GLU A 6 10.96 -30.86 -4.60
C GLU A 6 9.78 -30.38 -3.75
N GLU A 7 9.02 -31.31 -3.18
CA GLU A 7 7.90 -31.01 -2.29
C GLU A 7 8.34 -30.26 -1.02
N TYR A 8 9.44 -30.68 -0.39
CA TYR A 8 10.01 -29.97 0.76
C TYR A 8 10.49 -28.55 0.42
N ARG A 9 11.04 -28.35 -0.78
CA ARG A 9 11.46 -27.01 -1.24
C ARG A 9 10.26 -26.10 -1.47
N LEU A 10 9.18 -26.63 -2.04
CA LEU A 10 7.92 -25.91 -2.24
C LEU A 10 7.30 -25.47 -0.92
N ASP A 11 7.26 -26.36 0.08
CA ASP A 11 6.71 -26.05 1.41
C ASP A 11 7.49 -24.90 2.09
N LYS A 12 8.82 -24.99 2.10
CA LYS A 12 9.68 -23.89 2.61
C LYS A 12 9.46 -22.58 1.87
N SER A 13 9.29 -22.62 0.55
CA SER A 13 9.05 -21.42 -0.25
C SER A 13 7.72 -20.76 0.11
N LYS A 14 6.67 -21.55 0.32
CA LYS A 14 5.36 -21.05 0.74
C LYS A 14 5.43 -20.43 2.13
N GLN A 15 6.12 -21.08 3.06
CA GLN A 15 6.29 -20.55 4.42
C GLN A 15 7.06 -19.23 4.41
N LYS A 16 8.12 -19.11 3.59
CA LYS A 16 8.85 -17.85 3.43
C LYS A 16 7.95 -16.71 2.93
N ALA A 17 7.14 -16.96 1.89
CA ALA A 17 6.22 -15.97 1.36
C ALA A 17 5.14 -15.56 2.38
N ALA A 18 4.64 -16.51 3.18
CA ALA A 18 3.70 -16.20 4.25
C ALA A 18 4.31 -15.30 5.32
N ASN A 19 5.56 -15.57 5.71
CA ASN A 19 6.29 -14.75 6.68
C ASN A 19 6.57 -13.33 6.16
N GLU A 20 6.90 -13.19 4.88
CA GLU A 20 7.10 -11.88 4.24
C GLU A 20 5.88 -10.95 4.35
N VAL A 21 4.67 -11.50 4.51
CA VAL A 21 3.45 -10.72 4.75
C VAL A 21 3.16 -10.59 6.25
N ALA A 22 3.23 -11.69 7.00
CA ALA A 22 2.81 -11.73 8.40
C ALA A 22 3.71 -10.92 9.35
N GLU A 23 4.98 -10.76 9.01
CA GLU A 23 5.96 -10.07 9.86
C GLU A 23 6.05 -8.56 9.56
N LYS A 24 5.41 -8.09 8.49
CA LYS A 24 5.50 -6.70 8.06
C LYS A 24 4.50 -5.81 8.79
N MET A 25 4.99 -4.65 9.23
CA MET A 25 4.17 -3.58 9.79
C MET A 25 4.24 -2.36 8.87
N TYR A 26 3.26 -1.46 9.02
CA TYR A 26 3.26 -0.19 8.32
C TYR A 26 4.52 0.63 8.64
N ASP A 27 5.10 1.21 7.59
CA ASP A 27 6.16 2.21 7.66
C ASP A 27 5.91 3.22 6.53
N ALA A 28 5.83 4.51 6.87
CA ALA A 28 5.57 5.58 5.91
C ALA A 28 6.65 5.69 4.82
N GLN A 29 7.89 5.26 5.10
CA GLN A 29 8.98 5.30 4.12
C GLN A 29 8.81 4.25 3.01
N ASN A 30 7.95 3.26 3.21
CA ASN A 30 7.73 2.17 2.27
C ASN A 30 6.79 2.52 1.11
N HIS A 31 6.21 3.72 1.08
CA HIS A 31 5.37 4.17 -0.03
C HIS A 31 6.09 4.05 -1.39
N ASP A 32 7.40 4.29 -1.43
CA ASP A 32 8.23 4.19 -2.64
C ASP A 32 9.04 2.88 -2.71
N SER A 33 8.73 1.90 -1.85
CA SER A 33 9.45 0.63 -1.80
C SER A 33 9.32 -0.15 -3.11
N SER A 34 10.42 -0.80 -3.52
CA SER A 34 10.42 -1.76 -4.62
C SER A 34 9.86 -3.13 -4.22
N ASN A 35 9.68 -3.38 -2.91
CA ASN A 35 9.01 -4.58 -2.44
C ASN A 35 7.48 -4.38 -2.48
N PRO A 36 6.74 -5.22 -3.21
CA PRO A 36 5.29 -5.05 -3.40
C PRO A 36 4.48 -5.20 -2.10
N VAL A 37 4.94 -6.03 -1.15
CA VAL A 37 4.27 -6.19 0.15
C VAL A 37 4.40 -4.91 0.97
N ASP A 38 5.62 -4.37 1.06
CA ASP A 38 5.91 -3.15 1.81
C ASP A 38 5.13 -1.95 1.25
N LYS A 39 5.17 -1.77 -0.07
CA LYS A 39 4.45 -0.69 -0.75
C LYS A 39 2.94 -0.86 -0.68
N GLY A 40 2.43 -2.09 -0.80
CA GLY A 40 1.01 -2.38 -0.64
C GLY A 40 0.46 -2.07 0.75
N ILE A 41 1.21 -2.42 1.81
CA ILE A 41 0.86 -2.07 3.20
C ILE A 41 0.85 -0.54 3.38
N SER A 42 1.83 0.18 2.84
CA SER A 42 1.88 1.65 2.93
C SER A 42 0.68 2.31 2.25
N ILE A 43 0.40 1.93 1.00
CA ILE A 43 -0.71 2.49 0.21
C ILE A 43 -2.06 2.22 0.88
N THR A 44 -2.28 1.02 1.40
CA THR A 44 -3.56 0.68 2.05
C THR A 44 -3.73 1.42 3.38
N HIS A 45 -2.65 1.71 4.10
CA HIS A 45 -2.70 2.54 5.31
C HIS A 45 -3.07 3.99 4.99
N GLU A 46 -2.51 4.54 3.91
CA GLU A 46 -2.85 5.86 3.38
C GLU A 46 -4.33 5.93 2.98
N GLN A 47 -4.81 4.97 2.18
CA GLN A 47 -6.23 4.89 1.78
C GLN A 47 -7.20 4.86 2.97
N VAL A 48 -6.85 4.14 4.04
CA VAL A 48 -7.65 4.11 5.28
C VAL A 48 -7.66 5.49 5.96
N THR A 49 -6.52 6.16 5.98
CA THR A 49 -6.38 7.51 6.56
C THR A 49 -7.18 8.51 5.74
N ASP A 50 -7.04 8.52 4.42
CA ASP A 50 -7.78 9.38 3.49
C ASP A 50 -9.29 9.16 3.63
N THR A 51 -9.73 7.91 3.74
CA THR A 51 -11.16 7.62 3.98
C THR A 51 -11.63 8.20 5.31
N TYR A 52 -10.79 8.14 6.35
CA TYR A 52 -11.13 8.68 7.65
C TYR A 52 -11.15 10.22 7.66
N THR A 53 -10.24 10.87 6.95
CA THR A 53 -10.08 12.34 6.96
C THR A 53 -10.90 13.05 5.90
N GLU A 54 -10.96 12.50 4.68
CA GLU A 54 -11.56 13.10 3.48
C GLU A 54 -12.85 12.40 3.06
N GLY A 55 -13.10 11.18 3.55
CA GLY A 55 -14.30 10.40 3.21
C GLY A 55 -14.19 9.63 1.89
N THR A 56 -13.02 9.63 1.25
CA THR A 56 -12.76 8.90 -0.01
C THR A 56 -11.36 8.26 0.00
N VAL A 57 -11.18 7.18 -0.75
CA VAL A 57 -9.87 6.54 -1.04
C VAL A 57 -9.25 7.07 -2.33
N ASP A 58 -9.84 8.10 -2.92
CA ASP A 58 -9.50 8.50 -4.28
C ASP A 58 -8.08 9.05 -4.43
N GLY A 59 -7.40 9.37 -3.31
CA GLY A 59 -6.09 10.01 -3.31
C GLY A 59 -6.20 11.37 -3.99
N LYS A 60 -7.22 12.15 -3.64
CA LYS A 60 -7.44 13.48 -4.18
C LYS A 60 -7.12 14.46 -3.09
N ILE A 61 -6.05 15.23 -3.28
CA ILE A 61 -5.75 16.32 -2.35
C ILE A 61 -6.79 17.41 -2.62
N ASP A 62 -7.73 17.54 -1.69
CA ASP A 62 -8.60 18.68 -1.59
C ASP A 62 -7.74 19.94 -1.39
N ASN A 63 -7.73 20.81 -2.40
CA ASN A 63 -7.06 22.09 -2.23
C ASN A 63 -7.93 22.96 -1.32
N VAL A 64 -7.38 23.39 -0.20
CA VAL A 64 -8.06 24.29 0.73
C VAL A 64 -7.53 25.72 0.60
N GLU A 65 -8.42 26.69 0.74
CA GLU A 65 -8.09 28.10 0.92
C GLU A 65 -7.37 28.30 2.28
N LYS A 66 -6.81 29.50 2.50
CA LYS A 66 -6.14 29.84 3.77
C LYS A 66 -7.03 29.72 5.01
N ASP A 67 -8.35 29.78 4.83
CA ASP A 67 -9.33 29.64 5.91
C ASP A 67 -9.83 28.18 6.09
N GLY A 68 -9.30 27.23 5.33
CA GLY A 68 -9.68 25.82 5.37
C GLY A 68 -10.90 25.47 4.53
N SER A 69 -11.51 26.42 3.80
CA SER A 69 -12.60 26.12 2.88
C SER A 69 -12.10 25.43 1.61
N LEU A 70 -12.88 24.50 1.05
CA LEU A 70 -12.52 23.78 -0.17
C LEU A 70 -12.48 24.74 -1.38
N THR A 71 -11.39 24.70 -2.15
CA THR A 71 -11.32 25.33 -3.47
C THR A 71 -12.05 24.46 -4.48
N ASN A 72 -13.30 24.82 -4.77
CA ASN A 72 -14.13 24.11 -5.75
C ASN A 72 -13.39 23.89 -7.08
N GLY A 73 -13.26 22.63 -7.49
CA GLY A 73 -12.82 22.23 -8.83
C GLY A 73 -11.31 22.26 -9.05
N LYS A 74 -10.49 22.20 -7.98
CA LYS A 74 -9.04 22.12 -8.09
C LYS A 74 -8.44 20.87 -7.46
N ASP A 75 -9.23 19.86 -7.14
CA ASP A 75 -8.76 18.59 -6.59
C ASP A 75 -7.62 18.07 -7.47
N ARG A 76 -6.47 17.78 -6.85
CA ARG A 76 -5.34 17.20 -7.59
C ARG A 76 -5.42 15.71 -7.43
N GLU A 77 -5.58 14.99 -8.53
CA GLU A 77 -5.39 13.55 -8.54
C GLU A 77 -3.94 13.25 -8.16
N ILE A 78 -3.75 12.44 -7.12
CA ILE A 78 -2.46 11.80 -6.88
C ILE A 78 -2.32 10.71 -7.95
N PRO A 79 -1.30 10.79 -8.83
CA PRO A 79 -1.14 9.82 -9.91
C PRO A 79 -0.93 8.42 -9.33
N ARG A 80 -1.88 7.52 -9.56
CA ARG A 80 -1.73 6.10 -9.22
C ARG A 80 -1.14 5.37 -10.42
N GLU A 81 0.17 5.46 -10.60
CA GLU A 81 0.87 4.50 -11.46
C GLU A 81 0.77 3.13 -10.79
N GLY A 82 -0.16 2.31 -11.28
CA GLY A 82 -0.30 0.91 -10.89
C GLY A 82 0.97 0.13 -11.24
N PHE A 83 1.25 -0.90 -10.44
CA PHE A 83 2.36 -1.83 -10.68
C PHE A 83 2.08 -2.80 -11.82
#